data_AF-A0A8T6N4F9-F1
#
_entry.id   AF-A0A8T6N4F9-F1
#
_cell.length_a   1.000
_cell.length_b   1.000
_cell.length_c   1.000
_cell.angle_alpha   90.00
_cell.angle_beta   90.00
_cell.angle_gamma   90.00
#
_symmetry.space_group_name_H-M   'P 1'
#
loop_
_entity.id
_entity.type
_entity.pdbx_description
1 polymer ?
#
loop_
_entity_poly.entity_id
_entity_poly.type
_entity_poly.pdbx_seq_one_letter_code
_entity_poly.pdbx_strand_id
1 'polypeptide(L)'
;MTTDKLFNVVGTSTFKGMYKVRFATDMVTRFKTLHKGGHQDIEMFELPEPMNKADATQWLKDNKYDSLCQDAQYAIDSRVEEYSKGSGRREVKISIDEIKSRPVIDTAGVIQTGEIVDTHNSIDKCVDNILGTVQEPQ
;
A
#
# COMPACT_ATOMS: atom_id res chain seq x y z
N MET A 1 -6.68 14.33 7.10
CA MET A 1 -5.24 14.02 7.08
C MET A 1 -4.55 14.93 8.07
N THR A 2 -3.62 14.47 8.91
CA THR A 2 -2.81 15.38 9.76
C THR A 2 -1.85 16.15 8.85
N THR A 3 -2.27 17.33 8.43
CA THR A 3 -1.62 18.19 7.41
C THR A 3 -0.57 19.14 7.98
N ASP A 4 -0.44 19.23 9.31
CA ASP A 4 0.37 20.29 9.92
C ASP A 4 1.86 19.95 9.98
N LYS A 5 2.23 18.70 9.67
CA LYS A 5 3.63 18.29 9.64
C LYS A 5 4.21 18.47 8.24
N LEU A 6 5.22 19.32 8.15
CA LEU A 6 6.02 19.51 6.95
C LEU A 6 7.15 18.47 6.87
N PHE A 7 7.53 18.13 5.65
CA PHE A 7 8.55 17.14 5.32
C PHE A 7 9.55 17.74 4.34
N ASN A 8 10.83 17.44 4.54
CA ASN A 8 11.94 17.89 3.68
C ASN A 8 12.40 16.80 2.72
N VAL A 9 11.96 15.56 2.93
CA VAL A 9 12.44 14.41 2.17
C VAL A 9 11.26 13.53 1.79
N VAL A 10 11.23 13.13 0.52
CA VAL A 10 10.23 12.22 -0.06
C VAL A 10 10.92 11.15 -0.88
N GLY A 11 10.32 9.97 -0.95
CA GLY A 11 10.92 8.87 -1.69
C GLY A 11 10.06 7.63 -1.73
N THR A 12 10.59 6.56 -2.30
CA THR A 12 9.97 5.24 -2.38
C THR A 12 10.86 4.19 -1.73
N SER A 13 10.24 3.12 -1.24
CA SER A 13 10.97 1.97 -0.71
C SER A 13 10.13 0.73 -0.87
N THR A 14 10.79 -0.40 -1.12
CA THR A 14 10.16 -1.72 -1.14
C THR A 14 10.28 -2.37 0.23
N PHE A 15 9.19 -2.94 0.72
CA PHE A 15 9.19 -3.79 1.91
C PHE A 15 8.28 -4.98 1.72
N LYS A 16 8.84 -6.20 1.86
CA LYS A 16 8.09 -7.45 1.66
C LYS A 16 7.34 -7.47 0.31
N GLY A 17 8.00 -7.02 -0.76
CA GLY A 17 7.42 -6.97 -2.11
C GLY A 17 6.42 -5.82 -2.36
N MET A 18 6.20 -4.92 -1.40
CA MET A 18 5.30 -3.78 -1.57
C MET A 18 6.06 -2.45 -1.64
N TYR A 19 5.84 -1.70 -2.72
CA TYR A 19 6.33 -0.34 -2.89
C TYR A 19 5.48 0.64 -2.10
N LYS A 20 6.13 1.54 -1.38
CA LYS A 20 5.45 2.58 -0.57
C LYS A 20 6.17 3.91 -0.67
N VAL A 21 5.39 4.98 -0.85
CA VAL A 21 5.88 6.35 -0.70
C VAL A 21 6.20 6.63 0.77
N ARG A 22 7.39 7.18 1.02
CA ARG A 22 7.93 7.52 2.34
C ARG A 22 8.15 9.02 2.43
N PHE A 23 7.90 9.56 3.61
CA PHE A 23 8.14 10.96 3.94
C PHE A 23 9.02 11.04 5.18
N ALA A 24 9.94 11.99 5.21
CA ALA A 24 10.82 12.24 6.33
C ALA A 24 11.24 13.71 6.44
N THR A 25 11.77 14.06 7.61
CA THR A 25 12.37 15.37 7.88
C THR A 25 13.89 15.38 7.65
N ASP A 26 14.54 14.22 7.78
CA ASP A 26 16.00 14.03 7.63
C ASP A 26 16.25 12.82 6.72
N MET A 27 17.09 13.03 5.70
CA MET A 27 17.47 12.03 4.72
C MET A 27 18.26 10.88 5.33
N VAL A 28 19.31 11.18 6.09
CA VAL A 28 20.26 10.19 6.58
C VAL A 28 19.61 9.31 7.65
N THR A 29 18.89 9.92 8.58
CA THR A 29 18.23 9.18 9.67
C THR A 29 17.15 8.26 9.11
N ARG A 30 16.37 8.73 8.12
CA ARG A 30 15.33 7.90 7.52
C ARG A 30 15.92 6.77 6.68
N PHE A 31 16.95 7.04 5.88
CA PHE A 31 17.64 6.00 5.12
C PHE A 31 18.20 4.90 6.03
N LYS A 32 18.90 5.28 7.10
CA LYS A 32 19.45 4.32 8.08
C LYS A 32 18.39 3.44 8.74
N THR A 33 17.23 4.02 9.11
CA THR A 33 16.15 3.26 9.75
C THR A 33 15.47 2.30 8.78
N LEU A 34 15.27 2.71 7.52
CA LEU A 34 14.74 1.83 6.48
C LEU A 34 15.72 0.70 6.14
N HIS A 35 17.00 1.02 5.99
CA HIS A 35 18.03 0.02 5.71
C HIS A 35 18.12 -1.03 6.84
N LYS A 36 18.15 -0.60 8.10
CA LYS A 36 18.11 -1.51 9.26
C LYS A 36 16.82 -2.33 9.33
N GLY A 37 15.71 -1.78 8.83
CA GLY A 37 14.43 -2.46 8.75
C GLY A 37 14.32 -3.48 7.60
N GLY A 38 15.37 -3.68 6.80
CA GLY A 38 15.36 -4.61 5.66
C GLY A 38 14.52 -4.10 4.49
N HIS A 39 14.38 -2.78 4.36
CA HIS A 39 13.79 -2.19 3.16
C HIS A 39 14.77 -2.29 1.99
N GLN A 40 14.25 -2.59 0.81
CA GLN A 40 14.98 -2.66 -0.46
C GLN A 40 14.57 -1.49 -1.36
N ASP A 41 15.35 -1.24 -2.42
CA ASP A 41 15.09 -0.19 -3.42
C ASP A 41 14.69 1.14 -2.80
N ILE A 42 15.52 1.60 -1.85
CA ILE A 42 15.29 2.83 -1.11
C ILE A 42 15.80 4.00 -1.95
N GLU A 43 14.88 4.71 -2.57
CA GLU A 43 15.17 5.96 -3.26
C GLU A 43 14.56 7.12 -2.50
N MET A 44 15.39 8.07 -2.11
CA MET A 44 14.97 9.24 -1.34
C MET A 44 15.54 10.51 -1.95
N PHE A 45 14.73 11.54 -2.00
CA PHE A 45 15.01 12.81 -2.62
C PHE A 45 14.70 13.95 -1.65
N GLU A 46 15.58 14.93 -1.62
CA GLU A 46 15.39 16.15 -0.84
C GLU A 46 14.51 17.13 -1.61
N LEU A 47 13.55 17.73 -0.91
CA LEU A 47 12.70 18.78 -1.45
C LEU A 47 13.39 20.14 -1.28
N PRO A 48 13.15 21.09 -2.20
CA PRO A 48 13.69 22.44 -2.08
C PRO A 48 13.11 23.20 -0.88
N GLU A 49 11.85 22.92 -0.54
CA GLU A 49 11.15 23.55 0.58
C GLU A 49 10.37 22.52 1.41
N PRO A 50 10.17 22.77 2.72
CA PRO A 50 9.36 21.91 3.58
C PRO A 50 7.88 21.92 3.13
N MET A 51 7.39 20.79 2.62
CA MET A 51 6.04 20.66 2.06
C MET A 51 5.18 19.67 2.84
N ASN A 52 3.85 19.76 2.66
CA ASN A 52 2.93 18.74 3.18
C ASN A 52 3.06 17.43 2.36
N LYS A 53 2.40 16.36 2.81
CA LYS A 53 2.50 15.06 2.12
C LYS A 53 1.91 15.04 0.71
N ALA A 54 0.84 15.81 0.46
CA ALA A 54 0.20 15.85 -0.85
C ALA A 54 1.11 16.54 -1.86
N ASP A 55 1.59 17.73 -1.52
CA ASP A 55 2.51 18.53 -2.33
C ASP A 55 3.83 17.79 -2.55
N ALA A 56 4.37 17.14 -1.51
CA ALA A 56 5.60 16.35 -1.64
C ALA A 56 5.44 15.14 -2.58
N THR A 57 4.25 14.53 -2.61
CA THR A 57 3.98 13.41 -3.53
C THR A 57 3.81 13.91 -4.95
N GLN A 58 3.16 15.06 -5.13
CA GLN A 58 3.04 15.70 -6.44
C GLN A 58 4.42 16.10 -6.98
N TRP A 59 5.26 16.71 -6.13
CA TRP A 59 6.63 17.06 -6.49
C TRP A 59 7.45 15.84 -6.91
N LEU A 60 7.31 14.71 -6.19
CA LEU A 60 7.98 13.45 -6.54
C LEU A 60 7.55 12.95 -7.93
N LYS A 61 6.25 13.05 -8.24
CA LYS A 61 5.71 12.72 -9.56
C LYS A 61 6.22 13.67 -10.65
N ASP A 62 6.33 14.96 -10.37
CA ASP A 62 6.71 15.92 -11.41
C ASP A 62 8.22 15.89 -11.72
N ASN A 63 9.07 15.52 -10.74
CA ASN A 63 10.53 15.64 -10.86
C ASN A 63 11.28 14.32 -11.02
N LYS A 64 10.74 13.20 -10.51
CA LYS A 64 11.47 11.92 -10.39
C LYS A 64 10.70 10.71 -10.93
N TYR A 65 9.57 10.91 -11.59
CA TYR A 65 8.74 9.81 -12.07
C TYR A 65 9.47 8.93 -13.10
N ASP A 66 10.15 9.54 -14.06
CA ASP A 66 10.86 8.81 -15.13
C ASP A 66 12.09 8.05 -14.63
N SER A 67 12.69 8.47 -13.52
CA SER A 67 13.86 7.78 -12.94
C SER A 67 13.49 6.54 -12.13
N LEU A 68 12.22 6.39 -11.76
CA LEU A 68 11.73 5.34 -10.88
C LEU A 68 11.22 4.12 -11.68
N CYS A 69 11.23 2.95 -11.04
CA CYS A 69 10.65 1.75 -11.64
C CYS A 69 9.11 1.86 -11.78
N GLN A 70 8.53 1.07 -12.69
CA GLN A 70 7.09 1.09 -12.97
C GLN A 70 6.24 0.83 -11.71
N ASP A 71 6.69 -0.07 -10.83
CA ASP A 71 5.99 -0.39 -9.58
C ASP A 71 6.02 0.78 -8.58
N ALA A 72 7.12 1.52 -8.53
CA ALA A 72 7.24 2.73 -7.71
C ALA A 72 6.35 3.86 -8.24
N GLN A 73 6.26 4.02 -9.56
CA GLN A 73 5.34 4.96 -10.21
C GLN A 73 3.88 4.66 -9.85
N TYR A 74 3.46 3.40 -9.90
CA TYR A 74 2.11 2.99 -9.51
C TYR A 74 1.81 3.31 -8.03
N ALA A 75 2.79 3.10 -7.15
CA ALA A 75 2.66 3.46 -5.74
C ALA A 75 2.51 4.98 -5.53
N ILE A 76 3.16 5.80 -6.37
CA ILE A 76 3.03 7.26 -6.35
C ILE A 76 1.64 7.67 -6.83
N ASP A 77 1.19 7.17 -7.98
CA ASP A 77 -0.11 7.53 -8.56
C ASP A 77 -1.26 7.19 -7.63
N SER A 78 -1.25 5.97 -7.06
CA SER A 78 -2.21 5.56 -6.04
C SER A 78 -2.22 6.53 -4.85
N ARG A 79 -1.04 7.00 -4.46
CA ARG A 79 -0.90 7.90 -3.31
C ARG A 79 -1.39 9.31 -3.62
N VAL A 80 -1.14 9.83 -4.82
CA VAL A 80 -1.67 11.12 -5.29
C VAL A 80 -3.20 11.08 -5.28
N GLU A 81 -3.81 10.02 -5.83
CA GLU A 81 -5.26 9.87 -5.84
C GLU A 81 -5.87 9.83 -4.44
N GLU A 82 -5.24 9.14 -3.49
CA GLU A 82 -5.66 9.13 -2.09
C GLU A 82 -5.66 10.53 -1.48
N TYR A 83 -4.70 11.39 -1.86
CA TYR A 83 -4.65 12.78 -1.41
C TYR A 83 -5.73 13.63 -2.07
N SER A 84 -6.00 13.45 -3.38
CA SER A 84 -7.07 14.15 -4.09
C SER A 84 -8.47 13.80 -3.56
N LYS A 85 -8.69 12.53 -3.17
CA LYS A 85 -9.97 12.04 -2.65
C LYS A 85 -10.16 12.34 -1.14
N GLY A 86 -9.09 12.70 -0.44
CA GLY A 86 -9.00 12.73 1.03
C GLY A 86 -9.02 14.10 1.69
N SER A 87 -9.54 15.14 1.02
CA SER A 87 -9.54 16.53 1.54
C SER A 87 -10.51 16.79 2.71
N GLY A 88 -11.25 15.78 3.19
CA GLY A 88 -12.07 15.89 4.40
C GLY A 88 -11.93 14.64 5.27
N ARG A 89 -11.52 14.82 6.53
CA ARG A 89 -11.94 13.90 7.59
C ARG A 89 -13.47 13.86 7.50
N ARG A 90 -14.05 12.74 7.05
CA ARG A 90 -15.49 12.54 7.16
C ARG A 90 -15.77 12.39 8.65
N GLU A 91 -16.17 13.46 9.31
CA GLU A 91 -16.87 13.32 10.58
C GLU A 91 -18.12 12.51 10.30
N VAL A 92 -18.09 11.24 10.67
CA VAL A 92 -19.31 10.43 10.68
C VAL A 92 -20.12 10.97 11.85
N LYS A 93 -21.07 11.87 11.57
CA LYS A 93 -22.07 12.32 12.53
C LYS A 93 -23.04 11.15 12.76
N ILE A 94 -22.60 10.16 13.54
CA ILE A 94 -23.49 9.07 13.95
C ILE A 94 -24.41 9.67 15.03
N SER A 95 -25.69 9.83 14.71
CA SER A 95 -26.68 10.21 15.70
C SER A 95 -26.92 9.03 16.65
N ILE A 96 -27.12 9.33 17.93
CA ILE A 96 -27.32 8.30 18.96
C ILE A 96 -28.59 7.46 18.70
N ASP A 97 -29.55 8.04 17.97
CA ASP A 97 -30.81 7.41 17.61
C ASP A 97 -30.63 6.37 16.49
N GLU A 98 -29.69 6.59 15.56
CA GLU A 98 -29.38 5.62 14.51
C GLU A 98 -28.76 4.34 15.09
N ILE A 99 -27.92 4.47 16.13
CA ILE A 99 -27.32 3.31 16.82
C ILE A 99 -28.38 2.45 17.51
N LYS A 100 -29.39 3.09 18.14
CA LYS A 100 -30.46 2.38 18.85
C LYS A 100 -31.41 1.64 17.92
N SER A 101 -31.54 2.08 16.68
CA SER A 101 -32.40 1.43 15.68
C SER A 101 -31.78 0.19 15.03
N ARG A 102 -30.49 -0.07 15.27
CA ARG A 102 -29.81 -1.23 14.68
C ARG A 102 -30.20 -2.49 15.44
N PRO A 103 -30.60 -3.57 14.75
CA PRO A 103 -30.90 -4.83 15.41
C PRO A 103 -29.62 -5.36 16.07
N VAL A 104 -29.67 -5.57 17.39
CA VAL A 104 -28.62 -6.29 18.11
C VAL A 104 -28.82 -7.76 17.80
N ILE A 105 -27.83 -8.38 17.18
CA ILE A 105 -27.80 -9.84 17.02
C ILE A 105 -27.40 -10.44 18.37
N ASP A 106 -28.33 -11.11 19.04
CA ASP A 106 -28.02 -11.89 20.23
C ASP A 106 -27.25 -13.16 19.78
N THR A 107 -25.95 -13.20 20.03
CA THR A 107 -25.07 -14.37 19.73
C THR A 107 -25.31 -15.53 20.72
N ALA A 108 -26.57 -15.92 20.89
CA ALA A 108 -26.96 -17.08 21.66
C ALA A 108 -27.56 -18.13 20.71
N GLY A 109 -26.70 -18.75 19.89
CA GLY A 109 -27.03 -20.04 19.26
C GLY A 109 -26.66 -20.16 17.79
N VAL A 110 -25.38 -20.44 17.49
CA VAL A 110 -24.97 -21.35 16.40
C VAL A 110 -23.65 -22.02 16.81
N ILE A 111 -23.72 -23.08 17.61
CA ILE A 111 -22.73 -24.15 17.55
C ILE A 111 -23.42 -25.27 16.78
N GLN A 112 -23.27 -25.27 15.46
CA GLN A 112 -23.38 -26.51 14.69
C GLN A 112 -21.96 -26.98 14.43
N THR A 113 -21.59 -28.02 15.16
CA THR A 113 -20.52 -28.96 14.81
C THR A 113 -20.75 -29.45 13.39
N GLY A 114 -20.05 -28.83 12.45
CA GLY A 114 -19.90 -29.28 11.07
C GLY A 114 -18.46 -29.75 10.88
N GLU A 115 -18.33 -31.05 10.69
CA GLU A 115 -17.15 -31.81 10.28
C GLU A 115 -16.29 -31.05 9.25
N ILE A 116 -15.01 -30.81 9.58
CA ILE A 116 -14.00 -30.41 8.61
C ILE A 116 -13.68 -31.62 7.72
N VAL A 117 -14.40 -31.74 6.61
CA VAL A 117 -13.97 -32.65 5.54
C VAL A 117 -12.76 -32.03 4.84
N ASP A 118 -11.58 -32.51 5.20
CA ASP A 118 -10.32 -32.25 4.52
C ASP A 118 -10.45 -32.61 3.04
N THR A 119 -10.71 -31.61 2.20
CA THR A 119 -10.51 -31.73 0.76
C THR A 119 -9.18 -31.10 0.42
N HIS A 120 -8.09 -31.77 0.82
CA HIS A 120 -6.93 -31.78 -0.05
C HIS A 120 -7.38 -32.28 -1.43
N ASN A 121 -6.81 -31.68 -2.48
CA ASN A 121 -6.88 -32.13 -3.89
C ASN A 121 -7.87 -31.38 -4.81
N SER A 122 -7.44 -30.22 -5.35
CA SER A 122 -7.66 -29.84 -6.77
C SER A 122 -7.08 -28.46 -7.13
N ILE A 123 -5.80 -28.20 -6.88
CA ILE A 123 -5.07 -27.13 -7.62
C ILE A 123 -3.79 -27.68 -8.30
N ASP A 124 -3.55 -28.99 -8.27
CA ASP A 124 -2.49 -29.64 -9.06
C ASP A 124 -3.00 -30.05 -10.46
N LYS A 125 -3.70 -29.16 -11.16
CA LYS A 125 -4.06 -29.35 -12.58
C LYS A 125 -3.64 -28.21 -13.50
N CYS A 126 -2.93 -27.20 -12.99
CA CYS A 126 -2.38 -26.13 -13.82
C CYS A 126 -0.92 -26.37 -14.25
N VAL A 127 -0.29 -27.49 -13.88
CA VAL A 127 1.13 -27.73 -14.15
C VAL A 127 1.38 -28.66 -15.36
N ASP A 128 0.36 -29.34 -15.89
CA ASP A 128 0.55 -30.36 -16.94
C ASP A 128 0.17 -29.92 -18.37
N ASN A 129 0.28 -28.63 -18.70
CA ASN A 129 0.07 -28.19 -20.10
C ASN A 129 1.10 -27.18 -20.63
N ILE A 130 2.30 -27.14 -20.05
CA ILE A 130 3.43 -26.32 -20.55
C ILE A 130 4.64 -27.21 -20.97
N LEU A 131 4.42 -28.49 -21.23
CA LEU A 131 5.39 -29.35 -21.91
C LEU A 131 4.83 -29.79 -23.26
N GLY A 132 4.83 -28.85 -24.20
CA GLY A 132 4.45 -29.07 -25.59
C GLY A 132 5.34 -28.27 -26.53
N THR A 133 6.26 -28.99 -27.20
CA THR A 133 7.00 -28.60 -28.41
C THR A 133 8.22 -27.68 -28.25
N VAL A 134 9.34 -28.28 -27.82
CA VAL A 134 10.65 -27.94 -28.42
C VAL A 134 10.91 -28.98 -29.50
N GLN A 135 10.75 -28.58 -30.76
CA GLN A 135 11.24 -29.32 -31.93
C GLN A 135 12.20 -28.39 -32.69
N GLU A 136 13.47 -28.43 -32.28
CA GLU A 136 14.58 -28.46 -33.25
C GLU A 136 14.72 -29.94 -33.68
N PRO A 137 15.09 -30.28 -34.93
CA PRO A 137 16.42 -29.93 -35.43
C PRO A 137 16.60 -29.79 -36.97
N GLN A 138 17.80 -29.31 -37.33
CA GLN A 138 18.50 -29.31 -38.65
C GLN A 138 18.03 -28.32 -39.72
#